data_AF-A0A4Y9AA68-F1
#
_entry.id   AF-A0A4Y9AA68-F1
#
_cell.length_a   1.000
_cell.length_b   1.000
_cell.length_c   1.000
_cell.angle_alpha   90.00
_cell.angle_beta   90.00
_cell.angle_gamma   90.00
#
_symmetry.space_group_name_H-M   'P 1'
#
loop_
_entity.id
_entity.type
_entity.pdbx_description
1 polymer ?
#
loop_
_entity_poly.entity_id
_entity_poly.type
_entity_poly.pdbx_seq_one_letter_code
_entity_poly.pdbx_strand_id
1 'polypeptide(L)'
;MQFYYGNQMPLRVLDETEFWKQQEAEHTVVMRELVTNLEETYVAALKRWKVELEASHQHVRRFIESVIRSHNTISPALHKQVLELVSFCLQESVAFIQFCRQVKNDSSAVSDNQTAKVVIDHIVDESEYFIGIAQTILYEQT
;
A
#
# COMPACT_ATOMS: atom_id res chain seq x y z
N MET A 1 9.66 11.63 1.75
CA MET A 1 11.08 11.74 1.36
C MET A 1 11.16 11.72 -0.15
N GLN A 2 11.79 12.69 -0.81
CA GLN A 2 12.01 12.65 -2.26
C GLN A 2 13.49 12.44 -2.54
N PHE A 3 13.81 11.31 -3.16
CA PHE A 3 15.16 11.02 -3.60
C PHE A 3 15.16 10.72 -5.10
N TYR A 4 16.19 11.20 -5.80
CA TYR A 4 16.42 10.95 -7.22
C TYR A 4 17.47 9.85 -7.34
N TYR A 5 17.10 8.68 -7.88
CA TYR A 5 17.96 7.48 -7.86
C TYR A 5 18.39 6.95 -9.25
N GLY A 6 18.16 7.69 -10.34
CA GLY A 6 18.71 7.35 -11.67
C GLY A 6 18.32 5.95 -12.16
N ASN A 7 19.27 5.15 -12.64
CA ASN A 7 19.04 3.87 -13.33
C ASN A 7 18.62 2.67 -12.43
N GLN A 8 18.32 2.86 -11.14
CA GLN A 8 17.95 1.77 -10.21
C GLN A 8 16.44 1.52 -10.08
N MET A 9 15.65 1.92 -11.08
CA MET A 9 14.19 2.00 -11.01
C MET A 9 13.45 0.71 -10.62
N PRO A 10 13.82 -0.50 -11.07
CA PRO A 10 13.09 -1.73 -10.68
C PRO A 10 13.29 -2.16 -9.23
N LEU A 11 14.45 -1.84 -8.64
CA LEU A 11 14.70 -2.13 -7.22
C LEU A 11 13.98 -1.12 -6.33
N ARG A 12 14.03 0.16 -6.71
CA ARG A 12 13.35 1.23 -5.99
C ARG A 12 11.84 0.99 -5.88
N VAL A 13 11.19 0.57 -6.96
CA VAL A 13 9.75 0.35 -6.91
C VAL A 13 9.38 -0.77 -5.96
N LEU A 14 10.23 -1.80 -5.86
CA LEU A 14 10.02 -2.88 -4.90
C LEU A 14 10.22 -2.39 -3.46
N ASP A 15 11.24 -1.57 -3.18
CA ASP A 15 11.48 -1.01 -1.84
C ASP A 15 10.31 -0.11 -1.39
N GLU A 16 9.83 0.77 -2.27
CA GLU A 16 8.67 1.63 -1.98
C GLU A 16 7.41 0.79 -1.81
N THR A 17 7.21 -0.24 -2.65
CA THR A 17 6.06 -1.14 -2.52
C THR A 17 6.13 -1.93 -1.22
N GLU A 18 7.30 -2.42 -0.80
CA GLU A 18 7.47 -3.12 0.48
C GLU A 18 7.03 -2.21 1.62
N PHE A 19 7.62 -1.01 1.69
CA PHE A 19 7.35 -0.04 2.73
C PHE A 19 5.86 0.30 2.83
N TRP A 20 5.24 0.66 1.70
CA TRP A 20 3.86 1.13 1.72
C TRP A 20 2.84 0.02 1.97
N LYS A 21 3.07 -1.22 1.51
CA LYS A 21 2.22 -2.36 1.88
C LYS A 21 2.26 -2.63 3.38
N GLN A 22 3.43 -2.49 4.01
CA GLN A 22 3.53 -2.58 5.46
C GLN A 22 2.77 -1.43 6.15
N GLN A 23 2.97 -0.19 5.72
CA GLN A 23 2.28 0.98 6.30
C GLN A 23 0.76 0.85 6.21
N GLU A 24 0.21 0.47 5.05
CA GLU A 24 -1.23 0.26 4.90
C GLU A 24 -1.76 -0.85 5.83
N ALA A 25 -1.01 -1.95 6.01
CA ALA A 25 -1.39 -3.00 6.95
C ALA A 25 -1.42 -2.48 8.40
N GLU A 26 -0.43 -1.67 8.80
CA GLU A 26 -0.36 -1.01 10.10
C GLU A 26 -1.51 -0.01 10.29
N HIS A 27 -1.87 0.74 9.25
CA HIS A 27 -3.00 1.67 9.26
C HIS A 27 -4.33 0.98 9.55
N THR A 28 -4.50 -0.29 9.16
CA THR A 28 -5.70 -1.04 9.57
C THR A 28 -5.78 -1.23 11.09
N VAL A 29 -4.65 -1.32 11.78
CA VAL A 29 -4.58 -1.41 13.24
C VAL A 29 -4.87 -0.04 13.83
N VAL A 30 -4.22 1.01 13.34
CA VAL A 30 -4.43 2.39 13.79
C VAL A 30 -5.90 2.76 13.76
N MET A 31 -6.62 2.47 12.67
CA MET A 31 -8.06 2.76 12.57
C MET A 31 -8.90 2.03 13.62
N ARG A 32 -8.58 0.76 13.93
CA ARG A 32 -9.32 -0.01 14.95
C ARG A 32 -9.02 0.46 16.36
N GLU A 33 -7.78 0.84 16.65
CA GLU A 33 -7.38 1.32 17.99
C GLU A 33 -7.85 2.76 18.24
N LEU A 34 -7.94 3.59 17.20
CA LEU A 34 -8.38 4.98 17.30
C LEU A 34 -9.90 5.10 17.50
N VAL A 35 -10.69 4.25 16.85
CA VAL A 35 -12.16 4.28 16.88
C VAL A 35 -12.68 3.03 17.59
N THR A 36 -12.67 3.06 18.93
CA THR A 36 -12.95 1.87 19.77
C THR A 36 -14.40 1.38 19.69
N ASN A 37 -15.32 2.21 19.20
CA ASN A 37 -16.72 1.89 18.96
C ASN A 37 -17.07 1.72 17.46
N LEU A 38 -16.07 1.47 16.60
CA LEU A 38 -16.28 1.25 15.17
C LEU A 38 -17.21 0.04 14.93
N GLU A 39 -18.08 0.15 13.93
CA GLU A 39 -19.04 -0.89 13.59
C GLU A 39 -18.35 -2.22 13.23
N GLU A 40 -18.92 -3.33 13.69
CA GLU A 40 -18.31 -4.67 13.54
C GLU A 40 -17.98 -5.02 12.08
N THR A 41 -18.80 -4.56 11.12
CA THR A 41 -18.56 -4.80 9.69
C THR A 41 -17.25 -4.15 9.23
N TYR A 42 -16.95 -2.93 9.69
CA TYR A 42 -15.71 -2.24 9.36
C TYR A 42 -14.52 -2.81 10.14
N VAL A 43 -14.72 -3.22 11.40
CA VAL A 43 -13.68 -3.92 12.16
C VAL A 43 -13.28 -5.23 11.48
N ALA A 44 -14.25 -6.02 11.02
CA ALA A 44 -14.01 -7.26 10.28
C ALA A 44 -13.31 -6.99 8.94
N ALA A 45 -13.76 -5.98 8.19
CA ALA A 45 -13.12 -5.58 6.95
C ALA A 45 -11.67 -5.12 7.16
N LEU A 46 -11.38 -4.32 8.19
CA LEU A 46 -10.02 -3.89 8.55
C LEU A 46 -9.11 -5.07 8.90
N LYS A 47 -9.64 -6.08 9.60
CA LYS A 47 -8.88 -7.30 9.91
C LYS A 47 -8.56 -8.08 8.65
N ARG A 48 -9.49 -8.16 7.69
CA ARG A 48 -9.27 -8.80 6.40
C ARG A 48 -8.24 -8.03 5.58
N TRP A 49 -8.39 -6.70 5.46
CA TRP A 49 -7.42 -5.83 4.80
C TRP A 49 -6.01 -6.04 5.32
N LYS A 50 -5.84 -6.13 6.64
CA LYS A 50 -4.53 -6.41 7.25
C LYS A 50 -3.89 -7.67 6.67
N VAL A 51 -4.65 -8.76 6.61
CA VAL A 51 -4.16 -10.06 6.12
C VAL A 51 -3.75 -9.98 4.64
N GLU A 52 -4.59 -9.36 3.80
CA GLU A 52 -4.31 -9.24 2.35
C GLU A 52 -3.07 -8.36 2.12
N LEU A 53 -2.98 -7.20 2.79
CA LEU A 53 -1.85 -6.27 2.68
C LEU A 53 -0.54 -6.89 3.20
N GLU A 54 -0.61 -7.63 4.31
CA GLU A 54 0.55 -8.40 4.82
C GLU A 54 0.98 -9.48 3.82
N ALA A 55 0.04 -10.16 3.15
CA ALA A 55 0.37 -11.15 2.13
C ALA A 55 1.07 -10.50 0.92
N SER A 56 0.59 -9.35 0.47
CA SER A 56 1.21 -8.53 -0.59
C SER A 56 2.61 -8.06 -0.19
N HIS A 57 2.78 -7.53 1.02
CA HIS A 57 4.08 -7.16 1.58
C HIS A 57 5.06 -8.35 1.58
N GLN A 58 4.64 -9.52 2.05
CA GLN A 58 5.49 -10.72 2.03
C GLN A 58 5.84 -11.17 0.61
N HIS A 59 4.95 -10.96 -0.37
CA HIS A 59 5.24 -11.27 -1.76
C HIS A 59 6.35 -10.37 -2.32
N VAL A 60 6.25 -9.07 -2.06
CA VAL A 60 7.25 -8.08 -2.48
C VAL A 60 8.62 -8.39 -1.89
N ARG A 61 8.69 -8.72 -0.59
CA ARG A 61 9.94 -9.14 0.07
C ARG A 61 10.61 -10.34 -0.60
N ARG A 62 9.84 -11.36 -1.00
CA ARG A 62 10.39 -12.53 -1.71
C ARG A 62 10.99 -12.14 -3.06
N PHE A 63 10.39 -11.17 -3.74
CA PHE A 63 10.92 -10.64 -5.00
C PHE A 63 12.21 -9.84 -4.80
N ILE A 64 12.25 -8.97 -3.79
CA ILE A 64 13.48 -8.25 -3.39
C ILE A 64 14.63 -9.24 -3.16
N GLU A 65 14.39 -10.28 -2.35
CA GLU A 65 15.38 -11.34 -2.10
C GLU A 65 15.83 -12.06 -3.39
N SER A 66 14.93 -12.29 -4.33
CA SER A 66 15.25 -12.93 -5.60
C SER A 66 16.16 -12.05 -6.47
N VAL A 67 15.93 -10.73 -6.49
CA VAL A 67 16.79 -9.79 -7.22
C VAL A 67 18.15 -9.64 -6.55
N ILE A 68 18.20 -9.57 -5.22
CA ILE A 68 19.46 -9.52 -4.46
C ILE A 68 20.31 -10.77 -4.78
N ARG A 69 19.68 -11.96 -4.75
CA ARG A 69 20.35 -13.23 -5.04
C ARG A 69 20.75 -13.42 -6.50
N SER A 70 20.14 -12.68 -7.43
CA SER A 70 20.58 -12.62 -8.82
C SER A 70 21.72 -11.62 -9.06
N HIS A 71 22.36 -11.12 -8.00
CA HIS A 71 23.38 -10.07 -8.07
C HIS A 71 22.90 -8.83 -8.84
N ASN A 72 21.63 -8.45 -8.64
CA ASN A 72 20.97 -7.35 -9.36
C ASN A 72 20.92 -7.52 -10.89
N THR A 73 21.17 -8.73 -11.39
CA THR A 73 20.95 -9.06 -12.80
C THR A 73 19.48 -9.45 -12.97
N ILE A 74 18.69 -8.53 -13.50
CA ILE A 74 17.25 -8.73 -13.70
C ILE A 74 17.03 -9.26 -15.11
N SER A 75 16.57 -10.51 -15.22
CA SER A 75 16.16 -11.05 -16.52
C SER A 75 14.89 -10.34 -17.00
N PRO A 76 14.62 -10.28 -18.32
CA PRO A 76 13.37 -9.70 -18.83
C PRO A 76 12.11 -10.34 -18.24
N ALA A 77 12.15 -11.64 -17.94
CA ALA A 77 11.06 -12.35 -17.29
C ALA A 77 10.85 -11.89 -15.84
N LEU A 78 11.92 -11.76 -15.06
CA LEU A 78 11.86 -11.26 -13.69
C LEU A 78 11.38 -9.80 -13.66
N HIS A 79 11.86 -8.97 -14.58
CA HIS A 79 11.41 -7.59 -14.72
C HIS A 79 9.90 -7.50 -14.95
N LYS A 80 9.37 -8.32 -15.86
CA LYS A 80 7.92 -8.36 -16.14
C LYS A 80 7.12 -8.74 -14.90
N GLN A 81 7.57 -9.75 -14.15
CA GLN A 81 6.91 -10.18 -12.92
C GLN A 81 6.91 -9.08 -11.84
N VAL A 82 8.00 -8.31 -11.74
CA VAL A 82 8.08 -7.14 -10.84
C VAL A 82 7.02 -6.11 -11.22
N LEU A 83 6.90 -5.75 -12.51
CA LEU A 83 5.89 -4.79 -12.96
C LEU A 83 4.46 -5.28 -12.71
N GLU A 84 4.19 -6.57 -12.94
CA GLU A 84 2.89 -7.19 -12.65
C GLU A 84 2.55 -7.11 -11.15
N LEU A 85 3.52 -7.40 -10.27
CA LEU A 85 3.35 -7.30 -8.82
C LEU A 85 3.10 -5.86 -8.36
N VAL A 86 3.88 -4.90 -8.87
CA VAL A 86 3.71 -3.47 -8.55
C VAL A 86 2.33 -2.99 -9.02
N SER A 87 1.92 -3.37 -10.22
CA SER A 87 0.59 -3.04 -10.73
C SER A 87 -0.51 -3.63 -9.84
N PHE A 88 -0.35 -4.86 -9.35
CA PHE A 88 -1.28 -5.45 -8.40
C PHE A 88 -1.35 -4.65 -7.09
N CYS A 89 -0.20 -4.35 -6.47
CA CYS A 89 -0.13 -3.58 -5.23
C CYS A 89 -0.70 -2.16 -5.37
N LEU A 90 -0.54 -1.53 -6.53
CA LEU A 90 -1.18 -0.25 -6.85
C LEU A 90 -2.70 -0.37 -6.84
N GLN A 91 -3.26 -1.37 -7.52
CA GLN A 91 -4.73 -1.57 -7.54
C GLN A 91 -5.27 -1.91 -6.15
N GLU A 92 -4.50 -2.67 -5.37
CA GLU A 92 -4.81 -2.95 -3.96
C GLU A 92 -4.87 -1.65 -3.13
N SER A 93 -3.90 -0.74 -3.28
CA SER A 93 -3.94 0.58 -2.62
C SER A 93 -5.14 1.41 -3.04
N VAL A 94 -5.50 1.41 -4.33
CA VAL A 94 -6.69 2.11 -4.82
C VAL A 94 -7.95 1.58 -4.13
N ALA A 95 -8.10 0.26 -4.03
CA ALA A 95 -9.23 -0.36 -3.35
C ALA A 95 -9.23 -0.09 -1.83
N PHE A 96 -8.06 -0.09 -1.19
CA PHE A 96 -7.91 0.24 0.22
C PHE A 96 -8.31 1.70 0.51
N ILE A 97 -7.87 2.65 -0.32
CA ILE A 97 -8.29 4.06 -0.22
C ILE A 97 -9.79 4.22 -0.35
N GLN A 98 -10.43 3.52 -1.30
CA GLN A 98 -11.88 3.55 -1.46
C GLN A 98 -12.58 3.05 -0.20
N PHE A 99 -12.08 1.98 0.40
CA PHE A 99 -12.57 1.48 1.68
C PHE A 99 -12.37 2.50 2.82
N CYS A 100 -11.19 3.11 2.96
CA CYS A 100 -10.94 4.16 3.97
C CYS A 100 -11.90 5.34 3.82
N ARG A 101 -12.15 5.78 2.58
CA ARG A 101 -13.12 6.84 2.27
C ARG A 101 -14.54 6.44 2.64
N GLN A 102 -14.92 5.19 2.38
CA GLN A 102 -16.22 4.65 2.80
C GLN A 102 -16.36 4.69 4.33
N VAL A 103 -15.36 4.18 5.08
CA VAL A 103 -15.37 4.25 6.55
C VAL A 103 -15.51 5.70 7.03
N LYS A 104 -14.77 6.64 6.44
CA LYS A 104 -14.81 8.06 6.81
C LYS A 104 -16.20 8.69 6.62
N ASN A 105 -16.88 8.34 5.54
CA ASN A 105 -18.12 8.99 5.13
C ASN A 105 -19.37 8.31 5.72
N ASP A 106 -19.32 6.98 5.91
CA ASP A 106 -20.50 6.17 6.18
C ASP A 106 -20.52 5.60 7.61
N SER A 107 -19.39 5.60 8.33
CA SER A 107 -19.37 5.16 9.73
C SER A 107 -19.98 6.21 10.65
N SER A 108 -20.97 5.79 11.42
CA SER A 108 -21.56 6.56 12.51
C SER A 108 -20.56 6.80 13.64
N ALA A 109 -19.63 5.87 13.88
CA ALA A 109 -18.58 6.04 14.88
C ALA A 109 -17.53 7.10 14.47
N VAL A 110 -17.35 7.32 13.17
CA VAL A 110 -16.41 8.32 12.62
C VAL A 110 -17.09 9.67 12.35
N SER A 111 -18.39 9.71 12.11
CA SER A 111 -19.10 10.92 11.65
C SER A 111 -18.92 12.13 12.57
N ASP A 112 -18.86 11.93 13.88
CA ASP A 112 -18.67 13.00 14.87
C ASP A 112 -17.26 13.01 15.49
N ASN A 113 -16.35 12.14 15.02
CA ASN A 113 -14.98 12.04 15.51
C ASN A 113 -14.00 12.74 14.57
N GLN A 114 -13.72 14.02 14.83
CA GLN A 114 -12.84 14.82 13.98
C GLN A 114 -11.41 14.28 13.91
N THR A 115 -10.88 13.76 15.01
CA THR A 115 -9.53 13.16 15.03
C THR A 115 -9.47 11.94 14.12
N ALA A 116 -10.49 11.06 14.17
CA ALA A 116 -10.58 9.91 13.28
C ALA A 116 -10.60 10.31 11.81
N LYS A 117 -11.37 11.36 11.44
CA LYS A 117 -11.40 11.87 10.07
C LYS A 117 -10.02 12.35 9.60
N VAL A 118 -9.33 13.14 10.42
CA VAL A 118 -7.99 13.66 10.09
C VAL A 118 -6.99 12.52 9.90
N VAL A 119 -7.03 11.51 10.77
CA VAL A 119 -6.13 10.34 10.65
C VAL A 119 -6.46 9.52 9.39
N ILE A 120 -7.74 9.31 9.08
CA ILE A 120 -8.13 8.58 7.86
C ILE A 120 -7.72 9.36 6.60
N ASP A 121 -7.86 10.69 6.60
CA ASP A 121 -7.39 11.52 5.49
C ASP A 121 -5.87 11.41 5.31
N HIS A 122 -5.11 11.43 6.40
CA HIS A 122 -3.66 11.21 6.35
C HIS A 122 -3.29 9.84 5.77
N ILE A 123 -3.96 8.77 6.20
CA ILE A 123 -3.77 7.41 5.68
C ILE A 123 -4.03 7.36 4.16
N VAL A 124 -5.08 8.05 3.71
CA VAL A 124 -5.42 8.16 2.28
C VAL A 124 -4.33 8.91 1.52
N ASP A 125 -3.89 10.07 2.00
CA ASP A 125 -2.86 10.89 1.35
C ASP A 125 -1.53 10.11 1.20
N GLU A 126 -1.15 9.34 2.21
CA GLU A 126 0.04 8.50 2.17
C GLU A 126 -0.08 7.34 1.18
N SER A 127 -1.26 6.72 1.10
CA SER A 127 -1.54 5.67 0.11
C SER A 127 -1.57 6.24 -1.32
N GLU A 128 -2.08 7.47 -1.50
CA GLU A 128 -2.05 8.17 -2.79
C GLU A 128 -0.63 8.56 -3.22
N TYR A 129 0.23 8.91 -2.26
CA TYR A 129 1.64 9.14 -2.53
C TYR A 129 2.32 7.88 -3.11
N PHE A 130 2.06 6.71 -2.53
CA PHE A 130 2.53 5.44 -3.08
C PHE A 130 2.02 5.21 -4.51
N ILE A 131 0.73 5.43 -4.76
CA ILE A 131 0.15 5.30 -6.11
C ILE A 131 0.90 6.18 -7.11
N GLY A 132 1.20 7.43 -6.76
CA GLY A 132 1.96 8.34 -7.63
C GLY A 132 3.36 7.81 -7.96
N ILE A 133 4.06 7.24 -6.99
CA ILE A 133 5.36 6.57 -7.22
C ILE A 133 5.21 5.38 -8.16
N ALA A 134 4.28 4.48 -7.85
CA ALA A 134 4.07 3.26 -8.63
C ALA A 134 3.65 3.57 -10.08
N GLN A 135 2.77 4.56 -10.29
CA GLN A 135 2.36 5.02 -11.63
C GLN A 135 3.52 5.61 -12.43
N THR A 136 4.37 6.43 -11.81
CA THR A 136 5.53 7.02 -12.50
C THR A 136 6.38 5.92 -13.13
N ILE A 137 6.60 4.84 -12.39
CA ILE A 137 7.48 3.74 -12.80
C ILE A 137 6.80 2.85 -13.84
N LEU A 138 5.49 2.62 -13.71
CA LEU A 138 4.71 1.83 -14.67
C LEU A 138 4.50 2.56 -16.00
N TYR A 139 4.31 3.88 -15.97
CA TYR A 139 4.00 4.68 -17.17
C TYR A 139 5.24 5.15 -17.95
N GLU A 140 6.42 5.21 -17.32
CA GLU A 140 7.70 5.36 -18.04
C GLU A 140 8.01 4.20 -19.02
N GLN A 141 7.27 3.09 -18.95
CA GLN A 141 7.42 1.93 -19.84
C GLN A 141 6.47 1.95 -21.06
N THR A 142 5.64 2.99 -21.21
CA THR A 142 4.69 3.18 -22.34
C THR A 142 5.22 4.17 -23.35
#